data_AF-A0A2G9WVU3-F1
#
_entry.id   AF-A0A2G9WVU3-F1
#
_cell.length_a   1.000
_cell.length_b   1.000
_cell.length_c   1.000
_cell.angle_alpha   90.00
_cell.angle_beta   90.00
_cell.angle_gamma   90.00
#
_symmetry.space_group_name_H-M   'P 1'
#
loop_
_entity.id
_entity.type
_entity.pdbx_description
1 polymer ?
#
loop_
_entity_poly.entity_id
_entity_poly.type
_entity_poly.pdbx_seq_one_letter_code
_entity_poly.pdbx_strand_id
1 'polypeptide(L)'
;MKKLAIGAFVAVIATTGVAQAESFTKLTQQGYKLGKLTTGKSGLPGWIASNGTKQYFCKMLANKAYVGKDGMVGFTSSGRQVGVDRATYERIIGGFDPSIPQLSDLKAGRARPADVGYCLPLS
;
A
#
# COMPACT_ATOMS: atom_id res chain seq x y z
N MET A 1 27.19 29.14 55.52
CA MET A 1 26.32 28.13 54.88
C MET A 1 26.12 28.51 53.40
N LYS A 2 26.79 27.81 52.48
CA LYS A 2 26.76 28.07 51.02
C LYS A 2 25.53 27.37 50.43
N LYS A 3 24.57 28.13 49.88
CA LYS A 3 23.41 27.60 49.17
C LYS A 3 23.83 27.22 47.75
N LEU A 4 23.88 25.93 47.43
CA LEU A 4 23.98 25.45 46.06
C LEU A 4 22.60 25.57 45.40
N ALA A 5 22.48 26.39 44.37
CA ALA A 5 21.33 26.40 43.48
C ALA A 5 21.50 25.24 42.47
N ILE A 6 20.65 24.23 42.58
CA ILE A 6 20.56 23.14 41.60
C ILE A 6 19.65 23.63 40.48
N GLY A 7 20.25 24.07 39.37
CA GLY A 7 19.54 24.40 38.15
C GLY A 7 19.00 23.13 37.49
N ALA A 8 17.68 23.05 37.32
CA ALA A 8 17.03 21.96 36.60
C ALA A 8 17.33 22.06 35.10
N PHE A 9 18.10 21.12 34.56
CA PHE A 9 18.29 20.94 33.12
C PHE A 9 17.07 20.21 32.56
N VAL A 10 16.17 20.93 31.89
CA VAL A 10 15.05 20.32 31.16
C VAL A 10 15.58 19.79 29.83
N ALA A 11 15.83 18.48 29.75
CA ALA A 11 16.15 17.81 28.50
C ALA A 11 14.88 17.66 27.65
N VAL A 12 14.68 18.55 26.68
CA VAL A 12 13.65 18.39 25.65
C VAL A 12 14.15 17.37 24.63
N ILE A 13 13.78 16.10 24.80
CA ILE A 13 14.02 15.07 23.78
C ILE A 13 12.99 15.30 22.68
N ALA A 14 13.35 16.05 21.65
CA ALA A 14 12.60 16.13 20.41
C ALA A 14 12.65 14.75 19.73
N THR A 15 11.61 13.94 19.94
CA THR A 15 11.43 12.70 19.19
C THR A 15 10.99 13.10 17.78
N THR A 16 11.96 13.26 16.87
CA THR A 16 11.67 13.24 15.44
C THR A 16 11.15 11.83 15.13
N GLY A 17 9.83 11.69 15.17
CA GLY A 17 9.15 10.43 14.91
C GLY A 17 9.57 9.94 13.53
N VAL A 18 10.41 8.91 13.51
CA VAL A 18 10.73 8.16 12.29
C VAL A 18 9.41 7.79 11.62
N ALA A 19 9.20 8.25 10.39
CA ALA A 19 8.04 7.90 9.58
C ALA A 19 8.13 6.40 9.26
N GLN A 20 7.65 5.56 10.17
CA GLN A 20 7.68 4.12 10.04
C GLN A 20 6.72 3.69 8.92
N ALA A 21 7.19 2.75 8.10
CA ALA A 21 6.33 2.08 7.14
C ALA A 21 5.32 1.21 7.89
N GLU A 22 4.05 1.34 7.54
CA GLU A 22 2.95 0.54 8.12
C GLU A 22 2.51 -0.54 7.14
N SER A 23 2.01 -1.67 7.68
CA SER A 23 1.36 -2.69 6.87
C SER A 23 -0.10 -2.32 6.62
N PHE A 24 -0.63 -2.67 5.45
CA PHE A 24 -2.02 -2.38 5.15
C PHE A 24 -2.98 -3.13 6.09
N THR A 25 -2.67 -4.36 6.49
CA THR A 25 -3.46 -5.11 7.50
C THR A 25 -3.63 -4.29 8.79
N LYS A 26 -2.56 -3.73 9.33
CA LYS A 26 -2.63 -2.92 10.55
C LYS A 26 -3.44 -1.64 10.33
N LEU A 27 -3.28 -0.97 9.19
CA LEU A 27 -4.08 0.21 8.85
C LEU A 27 -5.58 -0.10 8.73
N THR A 28 -5.96 -1.25 8.13
CA THR A 28 -7.38 -1.63 8.04
C THR A 28 -8.01 -1.89 9.40
N GLN A 29 -7.28 -2.51 10.34
CA GLN A 29 -7.72 -2.69 11.73
C GLN A 29 -7.92 -1.35 12.46
N GLN A 30 -7.21 -0.31 12.03
CA GLN A 30 -7.35 1.06 12.54
C GLN A 30 -8.41 1.89 11.79
N GLY A 31 -9.20 1.25 10.92
CA GLY A 31 -10.30 1.90 10.19
C GLY A 31 -9.88 2.70 8.95
N TYR A 32 -8.64 2.58 8.48
CA TYR A 32 -8.22 3.20 7.23
C TYR A 32 -8.87 2.51 6.03
N LYS A 33 -9.27 3.31 5.04
CA LYS A 33 -9.83 2.84 3.78
C LYS A 33 -8.98 3.33 2.61
N LEU A 34 -8.84 2.48 1.59
CA LEU A 34 -8.17 2.87 0.35
C LEU A 34 -9.11 3.71 -0.53
N GLY A 35 -8.55 4.74 -1.16
CA GLY A 35 -9.17 5.43 -2.28
C GLY A 35 -9.02 4.65 -3.60
N LYS A 36 -9.28 5.33 -4.73
CA LYS A 36 -9.03 4.77 -6.07
C LYS A 36 -7.52 4.55 -6.29
N LEU A 37 -7.17 3.60 -7.15
CA LEU A 37 -5.79 3.40 -7.60
C LEU A 37 -5.27 4.71 -8.21
N THR A 38 -4.08 5.10 -7.78
CA THR A 38 -3.41 6.34 -8.15
C THR A 38 -1.90 6.10 -8.32
N THR A 39 -1.17 7.17 -8.61
CA THR A 39 0.28 7.16 -8.76
C THR A 39 0.89 7.97 -7.62
N GLY A 40 1.85 7.38 -6.90
CA GLY A 40 2.58 8.06 -5.85
C GLY A 40 3.63 9.04 -6.39
N LYS A 41 4.25 9.82 -5.51
CA LYS A 41 5.32 10.78 -5.88
C LYS A 41 6.52 10.12 -6.60
N SER A 42 6.75 8.83 -6.36
CA SER A 42 7.80 8.04 -7.03
C SER A 42 7.40 7.53 -8.43
N GLY A 43 6.20 7.85 -8.93
CA GLY A 43 5.69 7.32 -10.19
C GLY A 43 5.16 5.88 -10.09
N LEU A 44 5.21 5.25 -8.92
CA LEU A 44 4.72 3.90 -8.71
C LEU A 44 3.21 3.88 -8.45
N PRO A 45 2.47 2.88 -8.96
CA PRO A 45 1.06 2.72 -8.67
C PRO A 45 0.83 2.34 -7.20
N GLY A 46 -0.30 2.78 -6.66
CA GLY A 46 -0.71 2.47 -5.31
C GLY A 46 -2.00 3.19 -4.93
N TRP A 47 -2.25 3.29 -3.64
CA TRP A 47 -3.48 3.87 -3.11
C TRP A 47 -3.16 4.82 -1.97
N ILE A 48 -4.05 5.80 -1.77
CA ILE A 48 -4.06 6.58 -0.54
C ILE A 48 -4.97 5.86 0.45
N ALA A 49 -4.40 5.39 1.56
CA ALA A 49 -5.15 4.92 2.72
C ALA A 49 -5.44 6.11 3.63
N SER A 50 -6.69 6.31 4.02
CA SER A 50 -7.09 7.41 4.92
C SER A 50 -8.11 6.95 5.95
N ASN A 51 -8.02 7.51 7.16
CA ASN A 51 -9.05 7.39 8.20
C ASN A 51 -9.81 8.72 8.43
N GLY A 52 -9.64 9.70 7.54
CA GLY A 52 -10.20 11.04 7.65
C GLY A 52 -9.23 12.07 8.25
N THR A 53 -8.26 11.64 9.06
CA THR A 53 -7.30 12.55 9.72
C THR A 53 -5.88 12.38 9.20
N LYS A 54 -5.43 11.13 9.02
CA LYS A 54 -4.08 10.81 8.54
C LYS A 54 -4.17 10.05 7.22
N GLN A 55 -3.13 10.19 6.42
CA GLN A 55 -3.04 9.53 5.13
C GLN A 55 -1.72 8.79 4.98
N TYR A 56 -1.77 7.67 4.25
CA TYR A 56 -0.61 6.89 3.87
C TYR A 56 -0.69 6.59 2.38
N PHE A 57 0.44 6.61 1.69
CA PHE A 57 0.56 6.03 0.37
C PHE A 57 0.96 4.56 0.49
N CYS A 58 0.06 3.67 0.09
CA CYS A 58 0.26 2.23 0.07
C CYS A 58 0.62 1.78 -1.34
N LYS A 59 1.86 1.29 -1.53
CA LYS A 59 2.36 0.86 -2.83
C LYS A 59 1.61 -0.40 -3.31
N MET A 60 1.30 -0.48 -4.60
CA MET A 60 0.77 -1.71 -5.19
C MET A 60 1.81 -2.82 -5.19
N LEU A 61 1.41 -4.02 -4.73
CA LEU A 61 2.22 -5.24 -4.77
C LEU A 61 1.70 -6.25 -5.79
N ALA A 62 0.42 -6.17 -6.18
CA ALA A 62 -0.16 -7.02 -7.22
C ALA A 62 0.65 -6.95 -8.53
N ASN A 63 1.09 -8.10 -9.03
CA ASN A 63 1.88 -8.23 -10.26
C ASN A 63 1.04 -8.70 -11.46
N LYS A 64 -0.18 -9.18 -11.22
CA LYS A 64 -1.16 -9.59 -12.22
C LYS A 64 -2.56 -9.22 -11.77
N ALA A 65 -3.48 -9.11 -12.72
CA ALA A 65 -4.90 -9.00 -12.44
C ALA A 65 -5.72 -9.64 -13.57
N TYR A 66 -6.85 -10.22 -13.21
CA TYR A 66 -7.87 -10.60 -14.18
C TYR A 66 -8.60 -9.37 -14.71
N VAL A 67 -9.05 -9.44 -15.95
CA VAL A 67 -9.84 -8.40 -16.60
C VAL A 67 -11.16 -9.01 -17.04
N GLY A 68 -12.17 -8.87 -16.17
CA GLY A 68 -13.48 -9.45 -16.42
C GLY A 68 -13.42 -10.97 -16.45
N LYS A 69 -14.14 -11.57 -17.40
CA LYS A 69 -14.30 -13.03 -17.49
C LYS A 69 -13.14 -13.75 -18.16
N ASP A 70 -12.50 -13.14 -19.17
CA ASP A 70 -11.56 -13.85 -20.04
C ASP A 70 -10.18 -13.17 -20.13
N GLY A 71 -10.07 -11.91 -19.70
CA GLY A 71 -8.83 -11.16 -19.83
C GLY A 71 -7.88 -11.33 -18.64
N MET A 72 -6.60 -11.05 -18.88
CA MET A 72 -5.57 -10.96 -17.85
C MET A 72 -4.52 -9.92 -18.25
N VAL A 73 -3.99 -9.22 -17.25
CA VAL A 73 -2.84 -8.32 -17.41
C VAL A 73 -1.78 -8.64 -16.37
N GLY A 74 -0.52 -8.47 -16.76
CA GLY A 74 0.61 -8.33 -15.85
C GLY A 74 0.97 -6.87 -15.65
N PHE A 75 1.62 -6.54 -14.55
CA PHE A 75 2.17 -5.22 -14.28
C PHE A 75 3.69 -5.25 -14.33
N THR A 76 4.31 -4.31 -15.05
CA THR A 76 5.76 -4.09 -14.97
C THR A 76 6.15 -3.46 -13.63
N SER A 77 7.46 -3.37 -13.35
CA SER A 77 7.98 -2.68 -12.16
C SER A 77 7.56 -1.21 -12.07
N SER A 78 7.31 -0.56 -13.21
CA SER A 78 6.77 0.80 -13.31
C SER A 78 5.24 0.88 -13.19
N GLY A 79 4.54 -0.25 -13.07
CA GLY A 79 3.09 -0.30 -13.01
C GLY A 79 2.37 -0.31 -14.36
N ARG A 80 3.11 -0.39 -15.47
CA ARG A 80 2.50 -0.49 -16.80
C ARG A 80 1.81 -1.84 -16.98
N GLN A 81 0.60 -1.83 -17.49
CA GLN A 81 -0.13 -3.05 -17.84
C GLN A 81 0.40 -3.65 -19.15
N VAL A 82 0.61 -4.96 -19.15
CA VAL A 82 0.97 -5.76 -20.32
C VAL A 82 -0.05 -6.88 -20.43
N GLY A 83 -0.59 -7.11 -21.62
CA GLY A 83 -1.53 -8.20 -21.85
C GLY A 83 -0.89 -9.55 -21.57
N VAL A 84 -1.64 -10.43 -20.91
CA VAL A 84 -1.26 -11.82 -20.67
C VAL A 84 -2.37 -12.70 -21.25
N ASP A 85 -2.00 -13.72 -22.03
CA ASP A 85 -2.96 -14.71 -22.49
C ASP A 85 -3.43 -15.57 -21.31
N ARG A 86 -4.67 -15.34 -20.86
CA ARG A 86 -5.23 -16.00 -19.69
C ARG A 86 -5.29 -17.52 -19.86
N ALA A 87 -5.76 -17.99 -21.02
CA ALA A 87 -5.92 -19.42 -21.29
C ALA A 87 -4.57 -20.16 -21.18
N THR A 88 -3.50 -19.54 -21.69
CA THR A 88 -2.15 -20.07 -21.56
C THR A 88 -1.66 -20.04 -20.13
N TYR A 89 -1.87 -18.95 -19.41
CA TYR A 89 -1.49 -18.85 -18.01
C TYR A 89 -2.16 -19.95 -17.17
N GLU A 90 -3.49 -20.04 -17.21
CA GLU A 90 -4.27 -20.98 -16.40
C GLU A 90 -3.96 -22.43 -16.76
N ARG A 91 -3.75 -22.75 -18.04
CA ARG A 91 -3.29 -24.08 -18.46
C ARG A 91 -1.94 -24.45 -17.85
N ILE A 92 -1.01 -23.50 -17.71
CA ILE A 92 0.32 -23.75 -17.12
C ILE A 92 0.21 -23.95 -15.61
N ILE A 93 -0.62 -23.15 -14.93
CA ILE A 93 -0.72 -23.19 -13.46
C ILE A 93 -1.76 -24.19 -12.92
N GLY A 94 -2.51 -24.86 -13.81
CA GLY A 94 -3.50 -25.87 -13.43
C GLY A 94 -4.92 -25.35 -13.18
N GLY A 95 -5.25 -24.15 -13.64
CA GLY A 95 -6.60 -23.59 -13.58
C GLY A 95 -6.66 -22.13 -13.11
N PHE A 96 -7.85 -21.71 -12.69
CA PHE A 96 -8.10 -20.37 -12.15
C PHE A 96 -7.38 -20.16 -10.81
N ASP A 97 -6.73 -19.01 -10.64
CA ASP A 97 -6.04 -18.65 -9.41
C ASP A 97 -6.83 -17.59 -8.61
N PRO A 98 -7.53 -17.97 -7.53
CA PRO A 98 -8.31 -17.02 -6.72
C PRO A 98 -7.42 -16.02 -5.96
N SER A 99 -6.11 -16.23 -5.91
CA SER A 99 -5.16 -15.29 -5.33
C SER A 99 -4.83 -14.13 -6.28
N ILE A 100 -5.34 -14.11 -7.51
CA ILE A 100 -5.15 -12.99 -8.45
C ILE A 100 -6.40 -12.08 -8.43
N PRO A 101 -6.24 -10.77 -8.15
CA PRO A 101 -7.38 -9.86 -8.03
C PRO A 101 -7.99 -9.51 -9.38
N GLN A 102 -9.22 -8.98 -9.37
CA GLN A 102 -9.80 -8.32 -10.52
C GLN A 102 -9.23 -6.91 -10.68
N LEU A 103 -8.90 -6.52 -11.90
CA LEU A 103 -8.38 -5.18 -12.21
C LEU A 103 -9.38 -4.09 -11.80
N SER A 104 -10.69 -4.34 -11.92
CA SER A 104 -11.74 -3.43 -11.47
C SER A 104 -11.70 -3.20 -9.96
N ASP A 105 -11.37 -4.22 -9.17
CA ASP A 105 -11.27 -4.12 -7.72
C ASP A 105 -10.03 -3.33 -7.31
N LEU A 106 -8.88 -3.62 -7.94
CA LEU A 106 -7.67 -2.84 -7.75
C LEU A 106 -7.90 -1.35 -8.06
N LYS A 107 -8.50 -1.04 -9.22
CA LYS A 107 -8.82 0.34 -9.62
C LYS A 107 -9.75 1.04 -8.62
N ALA A 108 -10.69 0.31 -8.04
CA ALA A 108 -11.65 0.84 -7.07
C ALA A 108 -11.13 0.93 -5.63
N GLY A 109 -9.90 0.48 -5.34
CA GLY A 109 -9.37 0.45 -3.97
C GLY A 109 -9.85 -0.74 -3.14
N ARG A 110 -10.50 -1.73 -3.76
CA ARG A 110 -10.93 -2.97 -3.09
C ARG A 110 -9.81 -4.02 -3.11
N ALA A 111 -8.58 -3.58 -2.89
CA ALA A 111 -7.40 -4.44 -2.85
C ALA A 111 -7.39 -5.25 -1.54
N ARG A 112 -6.95 -6.51 -1.59
CA ARG A 112 -6.72 -7.30 -0.38
C ARG A 112 -5.37 -6.91 0.23
N PRO A 113 -5.12 -7.22 1.51
CA PRO A 113 -3.81 -7.00 2.10
C PRO A 113 -2.63 -7.59 1.32
N ALA A 114 -2.80 -8.75 0.68
CA ALA A 114 -1.76 -9.37 -0.14
C ALA A 114 -1.44 -8.61 -1.44
N ASP A 115 -2.37 -7.76 -1.92
CA ASP A 115 -2.20 -6.96 -3.13
C ASP A 115 -1.50 -5.62 -2.84
N VAL A 116 -1.29 -5.30 -1.55
CA VAL A 116 -0.80 -4.01 -1.06
C VAL A 116 0.53 -4.21 -0.34
N GLY A 117 1.53 -3.44 -0.75
CA GLY A 117 2.85 -3.43 -0.15
C GLY A 117 2.92 -2.57 1.11
N TYR A 118 4.12 -2.09 1.42
CA TYR A 118 4.33 -1.15 2.51
C TYR A 118 3.60 0.17 2.28
N CYS A 119 3.10 0.77 3.37
CA CYS A 119 2.42 2.05 3.37
C CYS A 119 3.28 3.10 4.06
N LEU A 120 3.58 4.20 3.37
CA LEU A 120 4.37 5.31 3.92
C LEU A 120 3.45 6.47 4.28
N PRO A 121 3.67 7.15 5.42
CA PRO A 121 2.92 8.36 5.76
C PRO A 121 2.97 9.40 4.63
N LEU A 122 1.82 9.96 4.29
CA LEU A 122 1.72 11.16 3.47
C LEU A 122 1.72 12.34 4.44
N SER A 123 2.88 12.98 4.58
CA SER A 123 3.04 14.23 5.32
C SER A 123 2.26 15.38 4.71
#